data_AF-A0A5E4ILF9-F1
#
_entry.id   AF-A0A5E4ILF9-F1
#
_cell.length_a   1.000
_cell.length_b   1.000
_cell.length_c   1.000
_cell.angle_alpha   90.00
_cell.angle_beta   90.00
_cell.angle_gamma   90.00
#
_symmetry.space_group_name_H-M   'P 1'
#
loop_
_entity.id
_entity.type
_entity.pdbx_description
1 polymer ?
#
loop_
_entity_poly.entity_id
_entity_poly.type
_entity_poly.pdbx_seq_one_letter_code
_entity_poly.pdbx_strand_id
1 'polypeptide(L)'
;MNCENHPDTPAIGLCVKCEKSYCANCIERVGRGYVCFDCLKEVATASIDRHTHKSLTLKIGAIAILFLLIAVYHSILSYPTMAPLLRAISTGTAGAFLSYQKSAAVAAMVSMGIALILAIQAGLLLLNKEISFWTGMLIALYSLYYYVSLIIDNAAGPQTSNLFFGVFIPAATVVLLVFAKNDITGSEEKNHN
;
A
#
# COMPACT_ATOMS: atom_id res chain seq x y z
N MET A 1 31.70 30.71 -27.37
CA MET A 1 30.46 30.50 -26.59
C MET A 1 30.87 29.96 -25.24
N ASN A 2 30.37 30.57 -24.17
CA ASN A 2 30.71 30.16 -22.80
C ASN A 2 29.58 29.30 -22.22
N CYS A 3 29.87 28.56 -21.16
CA CYS A 3 28.88 27.73 -20.48
C CYS A 3 27.86 28.60 -19.74
N GLU A 4 26.57 28.30 -19.89
CA GLU A 4 25.47 28.99 -19.19
C GLU A 4 25.68 28.99 -17.66
N ASN A 5 26.12 27.86 -17.10
CA ASN A 5 26.35 27.71 -15.67
C ASN A 5 27.72 28.23 -15.21
N HIS A 6 28.67 28.41 -16.14
CA HIS A 6 30.06 28.77 -15.84
C HIS A 6 30.54 29.78 -16.89
N PRO A 7 30.27 31.08 -16.70
CA PRO A 7 30.58 32.12 -17.70
C PRO A 7 32.06 32.19 -18.07
N ASP A 8 32.96 31.76 -17.18
CA ASP A 8 34.40 31.78 -17.39
C ASP A 8 34.94 30.52 -18.11
N THR A 9 34.09 29.54 -18.38
CA THR A 9 34.48 28.27 -19.00
C THR A 9 33.94 28.15 -20.42
N PRO A 10 34.76 27.78 -21.42
CA PRO A 10 34.29 27.56 -22.78
C PRO A 10 33.32 26.39 -22.84
N ALA A 11 32.22 26.57 -23.58
CA ALA A 11 31.25 25.50 -23.81
C ALA A 11 31.76 24.51 -24.88
N ILE A 12 31.46 23.22 -24.69
CA ILE A 12 31.86 22.15 -25.62
C ILE A 12 30.73 21.76 -26.58
N GLY A 13 29.48 22.15 -26.28
CA GLY A 13 28.32 21.78 -27.07
C GLY A 13 27.02 22.43 -26.57
N LEU A 14 25.95 22.20 -27.33
CA LEU A 14 24.59 22.67 -27.05
C LEU A 14 23.73 21.52 -26.52
N CYS A 15 22.89 21.79 -25.53
CA CYS A 15 21.88 20.84 -25.09
C CYS A 15 20.81 20.67 -26.17
N VAL A 16 20.52 19.43 -26.58
CA VAL A 16 19.52 19.16 -27.63
C VAL A 16 18.08 19.51 -27.23
N LYS A 17 17.81 19.75 -25.94
CA LYS A 17 16.46 20.02 -25.42
C LYS A 17 16.19 21.51 -25.21
N CYS A 18 17.15 22.23 -24.63
CA CYS A 18 17.01 23.66 -24.32
C CYS A 18 17.88 24.58 -25.17
N GLU A 19 18.69 24.02 -26.07
CA GLU A 19 19.54 24.73 -27.04
C GLU A 19 20.59 25.69 -26.43
N LYS A 20 20.78 25.65 -25.11
CA LYS A 20 21.82 26.42 -24.41
C LYS A 20 23.19 25.74 -24.46
N SER A 21 24.26 26.52 -24.34
CA SER A 21 25.65 26.06 -24.38
C SER A 21 26.18 25.66 -22.99
N TYR A 22 26.81 24.48 -22.89
CA TYR A 22 27.33 23.95 -21.62
C TYR A 22 28.77 23.42 -21.75
N CYS A 23 29.52 23.45 -20.65
CA CYS A 23 30.83 22.83 -20.54
C CYS A 23 30.72 21.31 -20.32
N ALA A 24 31.85 20.60 -20.40
CA ALA A 24 31.93 19.14 -20.21
C ALA A 24 31.37 18.66 -18.87
N ASN A 25 31.41 19.51 -17.83
CA ASN A 25 30.92 19.19 -16.50
C ASN A 25 29.43 19.49 -16.30
N CYS A 26 28.73 20.08 -17.28
CA CYS A 26 27.32 20.42 -17.17
C CYS A 26 26.44 19.67 -18.17
N ILE A 27 27.03 18.82 -19.00
CA ILE A 27 26.36 18.14 -20.09
C ILE A 27 26.81 16.69 -20.20
N GLU A 28 25.85 15.80 -20.42
CA GLU A 28 26.07 14.36 -20.56
C GLU A 28 25.76 13.93 -21.99
N ARG A 29 26.51 12.96 -22.53
CA ARG A 29 26.25 12.44 -23.88
C ARG A 29 25.15 11.38 -23.83
N VAL A 30 24.00 11.67 -24.43
CA VAL A 30 22.84 10.76 -24.50
C VAL A 30 22.56 10.42 -25.96
N GLY A 31 22.93 9.20 -26.37
CA GLY A 31 22.82 8.75 -27.76
C GLY A 31 23.73 9.54 -28.70
N ARG A 32 23.12 10.23 -29.69
CA ARG A 32 23.86 11.04 -30.68
C ARG A 32 24.02 12.52 -30.28
N GLY A 33 23.37 12.95 -29.19
CA GLY A 33 23.37 14.35 -28.75
C GLY A 33 23.92 14.52 -27.34
N TYR A 34 23.98 15.78 -26.91
CA TYR A 34 24.34 16.16 -25.54
C TYR A 34 23.12 16.74 -24.81
N VAL A 35 22.92 16.40 -23.54
CA VAL A 35 21.79 16.84 -22.71
C VAL A 35 22.31 17.42 -21.41
N CYS A 36 21.84 18.60 -20.99
CA CYS A 36 22.24 19.19 -19.71
C CYS A 36 21.57 18.50 -18.52
N PHE A 37 22.19 18.58 -17.34
CA PHE A 37 21.70 17.89 -16.14
C PHE A 37 20.28 18.28 -15.73
N ASP A 38 19.88 19.55 -15.92
CA ASP A 38 18.52 20.00 -15.58
C ASP A 38 17.47 19.32 -16.46
N CYS A 39 17.73 19.27 -17.77
CA CYS A 39 16.89 18.56 -18.73
C CYS A 39 16.88 17.05 -18.49
N LEU A 40 18.01 16.47 -18.08
CA LEU A 40 18.13 15.05 -17.76
C LEU A 40 17.31 14.69 -16.51
N LYS A 41 17.33 15.55 -15.48
CA LYS A 41 16.56 15.36 -14.24
C LYS A 41 15.06 15.37 -14.51
N GLU A 42 14.58 16.27 -15.36
CA GLU A 42 13.17 16.36 -15.73
C GLU A 42 12.67 15.08 -16.45
N VAL A 43 13.51 14.49 -17.32
CA VAL A 43 13.20 13.22 -17.99
C VAL A 43 13.23 12.05 -17.01
N ALA A 44 14.21 12.03 -16.11
CA ALA A 44 14.30 11.01 -15.07
C ALA A 44 13.04 11.01 -14.19
N THR A 45 12.59 12.19 -13.73
CA THR A 45 11.37 12.31 -12.91
C THR A 45 10.10 11.95 -13.69
N ALA A 46 10.01 12.32 -14.97
CA ALA A 46 8.84 12.00 -15.79
C ALA A 46 8.71 10.50 -16.11
N SER A 47 9.82 9.78 -16.17
CA SER A 47 9.84 8.34 -16.49
C SER A 47 9.52 7.45 -15.28
N ILE A 48 9.88 7.88 -14.07
CA ILE A 48 9.66 7.10 -12.84
C ILE A 48 8.16 7.03 -12.47
N ASP A 49 7.39 8.08 -12.77
CA ASP A 49 5.98 8.15 -12.38
C ASP A 49 5.02 7.26 -13.18
N ARG A 50 5.31 6.94 -14.45
CA ARG A 50 4.28 6.33 -15.33
C ARG A 50 4.27 4.81 -15.40
N HIS A 51 5.42 4.15 -15.30
CA HIS A 51 5.47 2.70 -15.51
C HIS A 51 5.44 1.88 -14.21
N THR A 52 5.94 2.44 -13.11
CA THR A 52 6.08 1.68 -11.85
C THR A 52 4.74 1.54 -11.11
N HIS A 53 3.88 2.57 -11.16
CA HIS A 53 2.62 2.56 -10.39
C HIS A 53 1.51 1.70 -11.01
N LYS A 54 1.37 1.66 -12.35
CA LYS A 54 0.22 0.95 -12.97
C LYS A 54 0.28 -0.57 -12.81
N SER A 55 1.46 -1.19 -12.98
CA SER A 55 1.55 -2.66 -12.89
C SER A 55 1.46 -3.17 -11.45
N LEU A 56 2.02 -2.42 -10.50
CA LEU A 56 2.01 -2.81 -9.09
C LEU A 56 0.62 -2.70 -8.49
N THR A 57 -0.10 -1.60 -8.78
CA THR A 57 -1.47 -1.39 -8.28
C THR A 57 -2.42 -2.48 -8.77
N LEU A 58 -2.24 -2.94 -10.02
CA LEU A 58 -3.09 -4.01 -10.59
C LEU A 58 -2.83 -5.37 -9.93
N LYS A 59 -1.56 -5.70 -9.64
CA LYS A 59 -1.21 -6.93 -8.91
C LYS A 59 -1.73 -6.93 -7.48
N ILE A 60 -1.59 -5.81 -6.76
CA ILE A 60 -2.11 -5.67 -5.39
C ILE A 60 -3.64 -5.77 -5.38
N GLY A 61 -4.31 -5.12 -6.34
CA GLY A 61 -5.77 -5.21 -6.48
C GLY A 61 -6.26 -6.64 -6.73
N ALA A 62 -5.57 -7.40 -7.58
CA ALA A 62 -5.95 -8.79 -7.86
C ALA A 62 -5.82 -9.70 -6.61
N ILE A 63 -4.77 -9.53 -5.82
CA ILE A 63 -4.56 -10.28 -4.58
C ILE A 63 -5.65 -9.93 -3.56
N ALA A 64 -5.99 -8.65 -3.38
CA ALA A 64 -7.05 -8.24 -2.46
C ALA A 64 -8.42 -8.83 -2.82
N ILE A 65 -8.76 -8.86 -4.11
CA ILE A 65 -10.00 -9.49 -4.60
C ILE A 65 -10.01 -10.99 -4.31
N LEU A 66 -8.88 -11.69 -4.53
CA LEU A 66 -8.77 -13.11 -4.25
C LEU A 66 -9.02 -13.42 -2.76
N PHE A 67 -8.41 -12.66 -1.84
CA PHE A 67 -8.63 -12.83 -0.40
C PHE A 67 -10.09 -12.56 0.00
N LEU A 68 -10.73 -11.55 -0.60
CA LEU A 68 -12.14 -11.26 -0.36
C LEU A 68 -13.04 -12.42 -0.80
N LEU A 69 -12.78 -13.01 -1.97
CA LEU A 69 -13.54 -14.18 -2.45
C LEU A 69 -13.39 -15.39 -1.53
N ILE A 70 -12.17 -15.66 -1.03
CA ILE A 70 -11.91 -16.74 -0.08
C ILE A 70 -12.67 -16.50 1.24
N ALA A 71 -12.64 -15.28 1.77
CA ALA A 71 -13.36 -14.93 3.00
C ALA A 71 -14.87 -15.09 2.84
N VAL A 72 -15.44 -14.64 1.72
CA VAL A 72 -16.86 -14.82 1.39
C VAL A 72 -17.21 -16.30 1.29
N TYR A 73 -16.40 -17.10 0.59
CA TYR A 73 -16.60 -18.55 0.46
C TYR A 73 -16.62 -19.24 1.83
N HIS A 74 -15.65 -18.92 2.69
CA HIS A 74 -15.55 -19.50 4.03
C HIS A 74 -16.74 -19.10 4.92
N SER A 75 -17.20 -17.85 4.80
CA SER A 75 -18.36 -17.35 5.54
C SER A 75 -19.66 -18.05 5.13
N ILE A 76 -19.83 -18.35 3.84
CA ILE A 76 -20.99 -19.11 3.33
C ILE A 76 -20.96 -20.54 3.86
N LEU A 77 -19.80 -21.18 3.93
CA LEU A 77 -19.67 -22.54 4.46
C LEU A 77 -19.94 -22.62 5.97
N SER A 78 -19.44 -21.65 6.74
CA SER A 78 -19.53 -21.67 8.20
C SER A 78 -20.87 -21.20 8.74
N TYR A 79 -21.62 -20.36 8.00
CA TYR A 79 -22.85 -19.71 8.50
C TYR A 79 -23.97 -19.67 7.46
N PRO A 80 -24.64 -20.80 7.19
CA PRO A 80 -25.67 -20.88 6.14
C PRO A 80 -26.85 -19.93 6.38
N THR A 81 -27.16 -19.59 7.63
CA THR A 81 -28.24 -18.65 7.99
C THR A 81 -27.91 -17.18 7.74
N MET A 82 -26.63 -16.81 7.66
CA MET A 82 -26.16 -15.42 7.42
C MET A 82 -25.76 -15.15 5.98
N ALA A 83 -25.71 -16.19 5.12
CA ALA A 83 -25.36 -16.10 3.71
C ALA A 83 -26.10 -15.01 2.89
N PRO A 84 -27.42 -14.74 3.06
CA PRO A 84 -28.10 -13.72 2.27
C PRO A 84 -27.66 -12.29 2.62
N LEU A 85 -27.35 -12.01 3.89
CA LEU A 85 -26.87 -10.68 4.32
C LEU A 85 -25.47 -10.41 3.77
N LEU A 86 -24.58 -11.41 3.84
CA LEU A 86 -23.22 -11.31 3.30
C LEU A 86 -23.20 -11.12 1.79
N ARG A 87 -24.09 -11.80 1.05
CA ARG A 87 -24.24 -11.57 -0.39
C ARG A 87 -24.60 -10.12 -0.70
N ALA A 88 -25.59 -9.56 0.00
CA ALA A 88 -26.03 -8.18 -0.23
C ALA A 88 -24.93 -7.14 0.01
N ILE A 89 -24.09 -7.33 1.03
CA ILE A 89 -22.96 -6.44 1.32
C ILE A 89 -21.84 -6.59 0.27
N SER A 90 -21.54 -7.82 -0.14
CA SER A 90 -20.50 -8.09 -1.14
C SER A 90 -20.83 -7.54 -2.53
N THR A 91 -22.09 -7.62 -2.97
CA THR A 91 -22.51 -7.08 -4.27
C THR A 91 -22.57 -5.56 -4.28
N GLY A 92 -23.00 -4.94 -3.17
CA GLY A 92 -23.00 -3.48 -3.02
C GLY A 92 -21.58 -2.89 -3.07
N THR A 93 -20.62 -3.54 -2.42
CA THR A 93 -19.21 -3.08 -2.40
C THR A 93 -18.50 -3.31 -3.73
N ALA A 94 -18.75 -4.42 -4.42
CA ALA A 94 -18.18 -4.68 -5.75
C ALA A 94 -18.67 -3.66 -6.81
N GLY A 95 -19.97 -3.30 -6.77
CA GLY A 95 -20.53 -2.29 -7.69
C GLY A 95 -19.98 -0.88 -7.45
N ALA A 96 -19.75 -0.51 -6.18
CA ALA A 96 -19.12 0.76 -5.83
C ALA A 96 -17.65 0.82 -6.27
N PHE A 97 -16.91 -0.30 -6.20
CA PHE A 97 -15.51 -0.34 -6.62
C PHE A 97 -15.32 -0.17 -8.13
N LEU A 98 -16.17 -0.82 -8.95
CA LEU A 98 -16.09 -0.74 -10.41
C LEU A 98 -16.46 0.65 -10.96
N SER A 99 -17.30 1.40 -10.25
CA SER A 99 -17.69 2.76 -10.65
C SER A 99 -16.67 3.84 -10.27
N TYR A 100 -15.75 3.58 -9.33
CA TYR A 100 -14.92 4.62 -8.70
C TYR A 100 -13.39 4.45 -8.87
N GLN A 101 -12.95 3.71 -9.88
CA GLN A 101 -11.55 3.35 -10.12
C GLN A 101 -10.56 4.53 -10.33
N LYS A 102 -11.01 5.78 -10.39
CA LYS A 102 -10.17 6.95 -10.70
C LYS A 102 -9.57 7.70 -9.50
N SER A 103 -9.95 7.39 -8.26
CA SER A 103 -9.44 8.13 -7.09
C SER A 103 -8.77 7.22 -6.07
N ALA A 104 -7.51 7.54 -5.72
CA ALA A 104 -6.74 6.84 -4.69
C ALA A 104 -7.46 6.85 -3.33
N ALA A 105 -8.20 7.92 -3.04
CA ALA A 105 -9.02 8.05 -1.85
C ALA A 105 -10.10 6.95 -1.74
N VAL A 106 -10.73 6.57 -2.85
CA VAL A 106 -11.79 5.55 -2.82
C VAL A 106 -11.21 4.14 -2.71
N ALA A 107 -10.04 3.89 -3.31
CA ALA A 107 -9.32 2.63 -3.08
C ALA A 107 -8.96 2.45 -1.59
N ALA A 108 -8.52 3.53 -0.93
CA ALA A 108 -8.23 3.52 0.51
C ALA A 108 -9.50 3.25 1.33
N MET A 109 -10.62 3.93 1.06
CA MET A 109 -11.89 3.70 1.76
C MET A 109 -12.39 2.26 1.61
N VAL A 110 -12.30 1.69 0.40
CA VAL A 110 -12.73 0.31 0.17
C VAL A 110 -11.83 -0.69 0.89
N SER A 111 -10.51 -0.47 0.91
CA SER A 111 -9.60 -1.32 1.69
C SER A 111 -9.87 -1.26 3.19
N MET A 112 -10.23 -0.09 3.72
CA MET A 112 -10.57 0.10 5.13
C MET A 112 -11.89 -0.60 5.48
N GLY A 113 -12.89 -0.53 4.59
CA GLY A 113 -14.15 -1.26 4.74
C GLY A 113 -13.94 -2.78 4.75
N ILE A 114 -13.09 -3.31 3.86
CA ILE A 114 -12.78 -4.75 3.82
C ILE A 114 -12.03 -5.18 5.09
N ALA A 115 -11.04 -4.40 5.55
CA ALA A 115 -10.31 -4.68 6.77
C ALA A 115 -11.24 -4.70 8.00
N LEU A 116 -12.18 -3.77 8.08
CA LEU A 116 -13.18 -3.72 9.14
C LEU A 116 -14.11 -4.94 9.11
N ILE A 117 -14.59 -5.34 7.93
CA ILE A 117 -15.45 -6.52 7.77
C ILE A 117 -14.70 -7.79 8.20
N LEU A 118 -13.45 -7.96 7.80
CA LEU A 118 -12.61 -9.10 8.19
C LEU A 118 -12.31 -9.10 9.69
N ALA A 119 -12.05 -7.93 10.29
CA ALA A 119 -11.86 -7.79 11.73
C ALA A 119 -13.11 -8.20 12.52
N ILE A 120 -14.29 -7.77 12.07
CA ILE A 120 -15.58 -8.15 12.67
C ILE A 120 -15.81 -9.67 12.52
N GLN A 121 -15.53 -10.24 11.35
CA GLN A 121 -15.67 -11.69 11.12
C GLN A 121 -14.70 -12.52 11.97
N ALA A 122 -13.44 -12.10 12.07
CA ALA A 122 -12.45 -12.73 12.94
C ALA A 122 -12.88 -12.65 14.41
N GLY A 123 -13.41 -11.51 14.83
CA GLY A 123 -13.92 -11.34 16.18
C GLY A 123 -15.12 -12.23 16.50
N LEU A 124 -16.05 -12.36 15.55
CA LEU A 124 -17.22 -13.24 15.67
C LEU A 124 -16.84 -14.73 15.69
N LEU A 125 -15.82 -15.14 14.93
CA LEU A 125 -15.31 -16.51 14.92
C LEU A 125 -14.60 -16.89 16.21
N LEU A 126 -13.98 -15.93 16.90
CA LEU A 126 -13.12 -16.20 18.06
C LEU A 126 -13.86 -16.33 19.40
N LEU A 127 -15.13 -15.96 19.50
CA LEU A 127 -16.09 -16.21 20.61
C LEU A 127 -15.58 -16.12 22.08
N ASN A 128 -14.39 -15.58 22.31
CA ASN A 128 -13.97 -15.00 23.57
C ASN A 128 -14.05 -13.48 23.41
N LYS A 129 -15.14 -12.90 23.93
CA LYS A 129 -15.58 -11.51 23.61
C LYS A 129 -14.48 -10.48 23.83
N GLU A 130 -13.63 -10.65 24.84
CA GLU A 130 -12.57 -9.69 25.12
C GLU A 130 -11.47 -9.69 24.06
N ILE A 131 -10.95 -10.86 23.65
CA ILE A 131 -9.86 -10.94 22.68
C ILE A 131 -10.33 -10.45 21.30
N SER A 132 -11.59 -10.73 20.94
CA SER A 132 -12.19 -10.28 19.68
C SER A 132 -12.21 -8.75 19.55
N PHE A 133 -12.54 -8.05 20.65
CA PHE A 133 -12.62 -6.61 20.70
C PHE A 133 -11.24 -5.97 20.50
N TRP A 134 -10.23 -6.44 21.25
CA TRP A 134 -8.86 -5.92 21.15
C TRP A 134 -8.24 -6.17 19.77
N THR A 135 -8.48 -7.35 19.18
CA THR A 135 -7.94 -7.68 17.86
C THR A 135 -8.57 -6.81 16.77
N GLY A 136 -9.89 -6.60 16.82
CA GLY A 136 -10.57 -5.70 15.88
C GLY A 136 -10.15 -4.23 16.03
N MET A 137 -9.96 -3.77 17.27
CA MET A 137 -9.48 -2.42 17.55
C MET A 137 -8.06 -2.18 17.04
N LEU A 138 -7.15 -3.15 17.22
CA LEU A 138 -5.79 -3.06 16.70
C LEU A 138 -5.76 -3.01 15.17
N ILE A 139 -6.59 -3.82 14.49
CA ILE A 139 -6.69 -3.79 13.02
C ILE A 139 -7.22 -2.43 12.56
N ALA A 140 -8.27 -1.90 13.19
CA ALA A 140 -8.84 -0.60 12.84
C ALA A 140 -7.83 0.55 13.05
N LEU A 141 -7.12 0.55 14.18
CA LEU A 141 -6.08 1.55 14.46
C LEU A 141 -4.91 1.44 13.47
N TYR A 142 -4.53 0.23 13.08
CA TYR A 142 -3.48 0.01 12.08
C TYR A 142 -3.90 0.51 10.70
N SER A 143 -5.14 0.23 10.27
CA SER A 143 -5.69 0.77 9.01
C SER A 143 -5.74 2.29 9.03
N LEU A 144 -6.12 2.91 10.16
CA LEU A 144 -6.13 4.35 10.32
C LEU A 144 -4.71 4.95 10.26
N TYR A 145 -3.74 4.34 10.95
CA TYR A 145 -2.34 4.76 10.91
C TYR A 145 -1.77 4.71 9.49
N TYR A 146 -2.04 3.63 8.76
CA TYR A 146 -1.60 3.48 7.37
C TYR A 146 -2.23 4.55 6.48
N TYR A 147 -3.52 4.85 6.66
CA TYR A 147 -4.21 5.92 5.93
C TYR A 147 -3.59 7.30 6.18
N VAL A 148 -3.33 7.64 7.45
CA VAL A 148 -2.69 8.90 7.82
C VAL A 148 -1.27 9.00 7.24
N SER A 149 -0.50 7.90 7.31
CA SER A 149 0.84 7.85 6.71
C SER A 149 0.81 8.07 5.20
N LEU A 150 -0.17 7.49 4.52
CA LEU A 150 -0.36 7.63 3.07
C LEU A 150 -0.79 9.05 2.67
N ILE A 151 -1.55 9.75 3.52
CA ILE A 151 -1.85 11.18 3.34
C ILE A 151 -0.61 12.04 3.54
N ILE A 152 0.17 11.78 4.60
CA ILE A 152 1.38 12.53 4.92
C ILE A 152 2.45 12.35 3.83
N ASP A 153 2.68 11.13 3.35
CA ASP A 153 3.66 10.84 2.30
C ASP A 153 3.29 11.52 0.97
N ASN A 154 1.99 11.57 0.64
CA ASN A 154 1.51 12.32 -0.52
C ASN A 154 1.67 13.84 -0.36
N ALA A 155 1.69 14.35 0.87
CA ALA A 155 1.93 15.76 1.16
C ALA A 155 3.43 16.12 1.22
N ALA A 156 4.30 15.17 1.59
CA ALA A 156 5.73 15.40 1.85
C ALA A 156 6.66 15.01 0.68
N GLY A 157 6.16 14.33 -0.34
CA GLY A 157 6.97 13.77 -1.43
C GLY A 157 7.61 12.42 -1.04
N PRO A 158 7.95 11.56 -2.01
CA PRO A 158 8.24 10.15 -1.76
C PRO A 158 9.55 9.96 -0.98
N GLN A 159 9.44 9.67 0.32
CA GLN A 159 10.54 9.09 1.11
C GLN A 159 10.25 7.61 1.42
N THR A 160 11.27 6.78 1.25
CA THR A 160 11.19 5.32 1.07
C THR A 160 11.18 4.47 2.36
N SER A 161 10.86 5.04 3.53
CA SER A 161 11.08 4.34 4.81
C SER A 161 9.93 3.48 5.34
N ASN A 162 8.75 3.46 4.72
CA ASN A 162 7.55 2.86 5.35
C ASN A 162 7.35 1.35 5.12
N LEU A 163 8.21 0.68 4.34
CA LEU A 163 8.08 -0.76 4.08
C LEU A 163 8.41 -1.64 5.31
N PHE A 164 9.24 -1.16 6.23
CA PHE A 164 9.70 -1.95 7.39
C PHE A 164 8.58 -2.22 8.40
N PHE A 165 7.65 -1.27 8.57
CA PHE A 165 6.54 -1.38 9.52
C PHE A 165 5.38 -2.23 9.00
N GLY A 166 5.24 -2.37 7.68
CA GLY A 166 4.17 -3.14 7.04
C GLY A 166 4.24 -4.65 7.25
N VAL A 167 5.44 -5.19 7.56
CA VAL A 167 5.69 -6.64 7.68
C VAL A 167 5.91 -7.08 9.13
N PHE A 168 6.57 -6.24 9.94
CA PHE A 168 6.93 -6.61 11.32
C PHE A 168 5.73 -6.70 12.26
N ILE A 169 4.74 -5.82 12.11
CA ILE A 169 3.60 -5.75 13.03
C ILE A 169 2.63 -6.93 12.85
N PRO A 170 2.25 -7.35 11.61
CA PRO A 170 1.46 -8.56 11.42
C PRO A 170 2.16 -9.81 11.99
N ALA A 171 3.48 -9.92 11.80
CA ALA A 171 4.27 -11.02 12.36
C ALA A 171 4.23 -11.01 13.90
N ALA A 172 4.38 -9.84 14.53
CA ALA A 172 4.27 -9.70 15.98
C ALA A 172 2.87 -10.05 16.49
N THR A 173 1.81 -9.66 15.77
CA THR A 173 0.43 -10.01 16.13
C THR A 173 0.18 -11.53 16.05
N VAL A 174 0.69 -12.22 15.01
CA VAL A 174 0.60 -13.68 14.93
C VAL A 174 1.36 -14.34 16.08
N VAL A 175 2.55 -13.86 16.42
CA VAL A 175 3.34 -14.38 17.54
C VAL A 175 2.58 -14.23 18.86
N LEU A 176 1.99 -13.06 19.12
CA LEU A 176 1.20 -12.82 20.33
C LEU A 176 -0.05 -13.72 20.40
N LEU A 177 -0.71 -13.97 19.28
CA LEU A 177 -1.86 -14.90 19.23
C LEU A 177 -1.46 -16.35 19.49
N VAL A 178 -0.29 -16.78 19.02
CA VAL A 178 0.25 -18.12 19.32
C VAL A 178 0.56 -18.27 20.81
N PHE A 179 1.18 -17.27 21.42
CA PHE A 179 1.47 -17.30 22.86
C PHE A 179 0.20 -17.28 23.72
N ALA A 180 -0.77 -16.44 23.38
CA ALA A 180 -2.04 -16.39 24.11
C ALA A 180 -2.81 -17.72 24.07
N LYS A 181 -2.71 -18.47 22.96
CA LYS A 181 -3.35 -19.79 22.85
C LYS A 181 -2.71 -20.83 23.77
N ASN A 182 -1.39 -20.82 23.91
CA ASN A 182 -0.66 -21.82 24.71
C ASN A 182 -0.90 -21.64 26.23
N ASP A 183 -1.08 -20.41 26.70
CA ASP A 183 -1.39 -20.14 28.12
C ASP A 183 -2.78 -20.67 28.52
N ILE A 184 -3.77 -20.59 27.62
CA ILE A 184 -5.12 -21.10 27.90
C ILE A 184 -5.09 -22.63 28.06
N THR A 185 -4.36 -23.34 27.21
CA THR A 185 -4.28 -24.81 27.28
C THR A 185 -3.53 -25.31 28.52
N GLY A 186 -2.54 -24.56 29.02
CA GLY A 186 -1.80 -24.93 30.23
C GLY A 186 -2.59 -24.75 31.53
N SER A 187 -3.65 -23.95 31.52
CA SER A 187 -4.50 -23.69 32.69
C SER A 187 -5.51 -24.81 32.95
N GLU A 188 -5.98 -25.53 31.93
CA GLU A 188 -6.99 -26.58 32.11
C GLU A 188 -6.40 -27.86 32.71
N GLU A 189 -5.13 -28.15 32.42
CA GLU A 189 -4.47 -29.37 32.90
C GLU A 189 -4.17 -29.34 34.42
N LYS A 190 -4.08 -28.15 35.03
CA LYS A 190 -3.82 -28.01 36.47
C LYS A 190 -5.05 -28.14 37.37
N ASN A 191 -6.27 -28.11 36.82
CA ASN A 191 -7.50 -28.21 37.63
C ASN A 191 -8.04 -29.64 37.77
N HIS A 192 -7.37 -30.64 37.18
CA HIS A 192 -7.80 -32.04 37.21
C HIS A 192 -6.91 -33.00 38.01
N ASN A 193 -5.92 -32.48 38.75
CA ASN A 193 -5.11 -33.23 39.71
C ASN A 193 -5.25 -32.64 41.12
#